data_AF-A0A924WMN6-F1
#
_entry.id   AF-A0A924WMN6-F1
#
_cell.length_a   1.000
_cell.length_b   1.000
_cell.length_c   1.000
_cell.angle_alpha   90.00
_cell.angle_beta   90.00
_cell.angle_gamma   90.00
#
_symmetry.space_group_name_H-M   'P 1'
#
loop_
_entity.id
_entity.type
_entity.pdbx_description
1 polymer ?
#
loop_
_entity_poly.entity_id
_entity_poly.type
_entity_poly.pdbx_seq_one_letter_code
_entity_poly.pdbx_strand_id
1 'polypeptide(L)'
;MKVFHCDHCGALLFFENVECVSCGHLLAYVADLGALVSLDPMGDGTWTSPMGRAKGQRFRLCDNYRVHNVCNWAVSADDLASLCDACRLTLKIPDLTRPQNKVHWYKLEVAKRRLIYLLEKLRLPLKNRSDDPVRGLGFEFLADPEPGIVGATPVLTGHADGIITVNLAEADDAEREKRRCLFNEPYRTLLGHFRHEIGHYYWELLIKDSPLLDGCRALFGDDRQDYAEALKRYYAQGAAGDWQKQFVSTYATAHAWEDWAETWAHYLHMVDTLETASACGMSLRPRRRDEPNVTSVPNPVVDSSVSFDTLMDSWTPITYALNNLNRGLGVGDAYPFVLSTPAIQKLRFVHDTIASVTEAPPVAATVPQ
;
A
#
# COMPACT_ATOMS: atom_id res chain seq x y z
N MET A 1 7.57 1.72 5.98
CA MET A 1 7.53 0.49 6.78
C MET A 1 8.68 0.51 7.75
N LYS A 2 8.39 0.68 9.04
CA LYS A 2 9.41 0.65 10.09
C LYS A 2 10.16 -0.69 10.15
N VAL A 3 11.34 -0.66 10.75
CA VAL A 3 12.07 -1.88 11.14
C VAL A 3 11.50 -2.46 12.43
N PHE A 4 11.63 -3.78 12.59
CA PHE A 4 11.18 -4.51 13.79
C PHE A 4 12.38 -5.11 14.52
N HIS A 5 12.17 -5.53 15.77
CA HIS A 5 13.17 -6.22 16.55
C HIS A 5 12.53 -7.43 17.22
N CYS A 6 13.25 -8.55 17.25
CA CYS A 6 12.80 -9.75 17.95
C CYS A 6 12.65 -9.45 19.43
N ASP A 7 11.46 -9.64 19.98
CA ASP A 7 11.16 -9.44 21.40
C ASP A 7 11.79 -10.51 22.31
N HIS A 8 12.32 -11.60 21.73
CA HIS A 8 13.10 -12.61 22.47
C HIS A 8 14.60 -12.28 22.54
N CYS A 9 15.24 -11.88 21.43
CA CYS A 9 16.71 -11.71 21.38
C CYS A 9 17.22 -10.32 20.95
N GLY A 10 16.33 -9.41 20.57
CA GLY A 10 16.67 -8.06 20.12
C GLY A 10 17.21 -7.93 18.69
N ALA A 11 17.35 -9.04 17.94
CA ALA A 11 17.85 -8.99 16.56
C ALA A 11 16.92 -8.18 15.64
N LEU A 12 17.51 -7.49 14.66
CA LEU A 12 16.78 -6.75 13.62
C LEU A 12 15.91 -7.71 12.79
N LEU A 13 14.68 -7.31 12.54
CA LEU A 13 13.70 -8.04 11.75
C LEU A 13 13.10 -7.14 10.65
N PHE A 14 12.79 -7.77 9.52
CA PHE A 14 12.06 -7.21 8.40
C PHE A 14 10.62 -7.72 8.41
N PHE A 15 9.72 -6.93 7.84
CA PHE A 15 8.28 -7.17 7.92
C PHE A 15 7.83 -8.54 7.40
N GLU A 16 8.55 -9.12 6.44
CA GLU A 16 8.26 -10.43 5.86
C GLU A 16 8.87 -11.61 6.61
N ASN A 17 9.68 -11.39 7.65
CA ASN A 17 10.28 -12.49 8.39
C ASN A 17 9.20 -13.34 9.07
N VAL A 18 9.36 -14.66 8.94
CA VAL A 18 8.54 -15.70 9.62
C VAL A 18 9.35 -16.43 10.69
N GLU A 19 10.66 -16.20 10.75
CA GLU A 19 11.56 -16.80 11.72
C GLU A 19 12.69 -15.80 12.03
N CYS A 20 13.10 -15.72 13.30
CA CYS A 20 14.27 -14.95 13.69
C CYS A 20 15.54 -15.74 13.38
N VAL A 21 16.30 -15.31 12.38
CA VAL A 21 17.55 -15.96 11.96
C VAL A 21 18.65 -15.99 13.04
N SER A 22 18.50 -15.22 14.13
CA SER A 22 19.46 -15.20 15.24
C SER A 22 19.12 -16.20 16.35
N CYS A 23 17.85 -16.46 16.64
CA CYS A 23 17.45 -17.31 17.76
C CYS A 23 16.48 -18.44 17.38
N GLY A 24 16.16 -18.60 16.09
CA GLY A 24 15.29 -19.65 15.55
C GLY A 24 13.82 -19.56 15.96
N HIS A 25 13.40 -18.50 16.66
CA HIS A 25 12.00 -18.38 17.07
C HIS A 25 11.12 -18.10 15.85
N LEU A 26 9.97 -18.78 15.81
CA LEU A 26 8.91 -18.46 14.86
C LEU A 26 8.40 -17.03 15.11
N LEU A 27 8.10 -16.32 14.04
CA LEU A 27 7.61 -14.94 14.08
C LEU A 27 6.23 -14.84 13.42
N ALA A 28 5.37 -13.99 13.97
CA ALA A 28 4.16 -13.56 13.30
C ALA A 28 3.86 -12.09 13.57
N TYR A 29 3.33 -11.39 12.56
CA TYR A 29 2.83 -10.04 12.73
C TYR A 29 1.44 -10.09 13.37
N VAL A 30 1.28 -9.34 14.46
CA VAL A 30 0.00 -9.18 15.17
C VAL A 30 -0.51 -7.78 14.89
N ALA A 31 -1.61 -7.67 14.14
CA ALA A 31 -2.16 -6.39 13.64
C ALA A 31 -2.52 -5.43 14.79
N ASP A 32 -3.27 -5.91 15.79
CA ASP A 32 -3.64 -5.13 16.98
C ASP A 32 -2.45 -4.55 17.74
N LEU A 33 -1.32 -5.27 17.76
CA LEU A 33 -0.10 -4.80 18.39
C LEU A 33 0.74 -3.92 17.47
N GLY A 34 0.52 -4.00 16.15
CA GLY A 34 1.33 -3.35 15.14
C GLY A 34 2.80 -3.76 15.20
N ALA A 35 3.05 -5.05 15.46
CA ALA A 35 4.36 -5.61 15.76
C ALA A 35 4.55 -7.02 15.19
N LEU A 36 5.78 -7.30 14.74
CA LEU A 36 6.26 -8.65 14.48
C LEU A 36 6.78 -9.22 15.79
N VAL A 37 6.18 -10.32 16.26
CA VAL A 37 6.45 -10.91 17.58
C VAL A 37 7.02 -12.32 17.43
N SER A 38 7.90 -12.71 18.35
CA SER A 38 8.31 -14.10 18.52
C SER A 38 7.22 -14.90 19.23
N LEU A 39 7.12 -16.16 18.84
CA LEU A 39 6.05 -17.05 19.24
C LEU A 39 6.58 -18.23 20.05
N ASP A 40 6.02 -18.41 21.24
CA ASP A 40 6.23 -19.55 22.12
C ASP A 40 5.05 -20.54 22.01
N PRO A 41 5.30 -21.82 21.68
CA PRO A 41 4.24 -22.79 21.47
C PRO A 41 3.59 -23.20 22.80
N MET A 42 2.26 -23.29 22.83
CA MET A 42 1.51 -23.76 24.00
C MET A 42 1.21 -25.28 23.99
N GLY A 43 1.45 -25.96 22.86
CA GLY A 43 1.22 -27.40 22.70
C GLY A 43 -0.19 -27.80 22.24
N ASP A 44 -1.13 -26.86 22.16
CA ASP A 44 -2.52 -27.05 21.71
C ASP A 44 -2.79 -26.46 20.31
N GLY A 45 -1.72 -26.14 19.57
CA GLY A 45 -1.80 -25.43 18.27
C GLY A 45 -1.93 -23.91 18.40
N THR A 46 -1.92 -23.37 19.62
CA THR A 46 -1.83 -21.93 19.89
C THR A 46 -0.43 -21.50 20.32
N TRP A 47 -0.20 -20.19 20.24
CA TRP A 47 1.06 -19.53 20.52
C TRP A 47 0.86 -18.35 21.48
N THR A 48 1.89 -18.03 22.23
CA THR A 48 1.99 -16.80 23.03
C THR A 48 3.21 -16.01 22.58
N SER A 49 3.36 -14.78 23.05
CA SER A 49 4.55 -13.96 22.78
C SER A 49 5.10 -13.38 24.10
N PRO A 50 6.44 -13.29 24.24
CA PRO A 50 7.07 -12.67 25.40
C PRO A 50 6.90 -11.14 25.41
N MET A 51 6.43 -10.52 24.33
CA MET A 51 6.13 -9.09 24.27
C MET A 51 5.17 -8.67 25.38
N GLY A 52 5.56 -7.68 26.19
CA GLY A 52 4.74 -7.21 27.30
C GLY A 52 3.32 -6.79 26.93
N ARG A 53 3.11 -6.19 25.75
CA ARG A 53 1.78 -5.82 25.23
C ARG A 53 0.93 -7.02 24.78
N ALA A 54 1.55 -8.19 24.55
CA ALA A 54 0.89 -9.43 24.18
C ALA A 54 0.56 -10.33 25.39
N LYS A 55 0.88 -9.90 26.62
CA LYS A 55 0.73 -10.71 27.82
C LYS A 55 -0.72 -11.20 28.00
N GLY A 56 -0.89 -12.52 28.10
CA GLY A 56 -2.19 -13.17 28.28
C GLY A 56 -2.98 -13.35 26.98
N GLN A 57 -2.51 -12.81 25.86
CA GLN A 57 -3.09 -13.07 24.55
C GLN A 57 -2.56 -14.38 24.00
N ARG A 58 -3.41 -15.10 23.28
CA ARG A 58 -3.06 -16.32 22.56
C ARG A 58 -3.35 -16.13 21.09
N PHE A 59 -2.52 -16.73 20.26
CA PHE A 59 -2.56 -16.57 18.82
C PHE A 59 -2.62 -17.91 18.11
N ARG A 60 -3.25 -17.92 16.94
CA ARG A 60 -3.12 -18.96 15.91
C ARG A 60 -2.39 -18.35 14.72
N LEU A 61 -1.77 -19.20 13.91
CA LEU A 61 -1.20 -18.77 12.64
C LEU A 61 -2.29 -18.74 11.58
N CYS A 62 -2.29 -17.72 10.72
CA CYS A 62 -3.21 -17.63 9.59
C CYS A 62 -3.15 -18.90 8.73
N ASP A 63 -4.30 -19.41 8.29
CA ASP A 63 -4.34 -20.62 7.45
C ASP A 63 -3.57 -20.45 6.13
N ASN A 64 -3.51 -19.24 5.56
CA ASN A 64 -2.66 -18.98 4.39
C ASN A 64 -1.16 -19.14 4.68
N TYR A 65 -0.71 -18.98 5.93
CA TYR A 65 0.63 -19.40 6.34
C TYR A 65 0.68 -20.91 6.57
N ARG A 66 -0.22 -21.44 7.40
CA ARG A 66 -0.15 -22.83 7.86
C ARG A 66 -0.31 -23.86 6.73
N VAL A 67 -1.15 -23.56 5.73
CA VAL A 67 -1.47 -24.44 4.61
C VAL A 67 -0.58 -24.13 3.40
N HIS A 68 -0.33 -22.85 3.13
CA HIS A 68 0.32 -22.42 1.89
C HIS A 68 1.66 -21.71 2.08
N ASN A 69 2.04 -21.32 3.29
CA ASN A 69 3.27 -20.55 3.56
C ASN A 69 3.34 -19.24 2.76
N VAL A 70 2.21 -18.52 2.62
CA VAL A 70 2.16 -17.24 1.87
C VAL A 70 1.82 -16.01 2.72
N CYS A 71 1.60 -16.21 4.02
CA CYS A 71 1.27 -15.16 4.99
C CYS A 71 2.27 -15.19 6.15
N ASN A 72 2.38 -14.13 6.93
CA ASN A 72 3.16 -14.13 8.18
C ASN A 72 2.40 -13.45 9.33
N TRP A 73 1.09 -13.32 9.20
CA TRP A 73 0.24 -12.67 10.21
C TRP A 73 -0.41 -13.71 11.12
N ALA A 74 -0.58 -13.33 12.38
CA ALA A 74 -1.30 -14.09 13.38
C ALA A 74 -2.82 -13.80 13.32
N VAL A 75 -3.58 -14.66 13.99
CA VAL A 75 -5.00 -14.52 14.27
C VAL A 75 -5.18 -14.66 15.78
N SER A 76 -6.08 -13.92 16.41
CA SER A 76 -6.44 -14.18 17.81
C SER A 76 -6.93 -15.62 17.97
N ALA A 77 -6.53 -16.29 19.06
CA ALA A 77 -7.02 -17.64 19.34
C ALA A 77 -8.53 -17.68 19.57
N ASP A 78 -9.12 -16.56 20.02
CA ASP A 78 -10.55 -16.43 20.32
C ASP A 78 -11.38 -15.99 19.10
N ASP A 79 -10.73 -15.60 18.00
CA ASP A 79 -11.41 -15.29 16.73
C ASP A 79 -11.82 -16.60 16.05
N LEU A 80 -13.07 -16.67 15.56
CA LEU A 80 -13.64 -17.84 14.92
C LEU A 80 -13.10 -18.08 13.50
N ALA A 81 -12.65 -17.04 12.80
CA ALA A 81 -12.17 -17.22 11.44
C ALA A 81 -10.69 -17.61 11.41
N SER A 82 -10.32 -18.36 10.38
CA SER A 82 -9.00 -18.99 10.30
C SER A 82 -7.96 -18.16 9.53
N LEU A 83 -8.41 -17.13 8.83
CA LEU A 83 -7.58 -16.16 8.12
C LEU A 83 -7.34 -14.92 8.98
N CYS A 84 -6.19 -14.28 8.85
CA CYS A 84 -5.91 -12.96 9.44
C CYS A 84 -6.63 -11.84 8.69
N ASP A 85 -6.70 -10.65 9.28
CA ASP A 85 -7.43 -9.50 8.74
C ASP A 85 -7.01 -9.14 7.31
N ALA A 86 -5.71 -9.13 7.02
CA ALA A 86 -5.23 -8.90 5.66
C ALA A 86 -5.67 -10.00 4.68
N CYS A 87 -5.66 -11.28 5.08
CA CYS A 87 -6.05 -12.38 4.20
C CYS A 87 -7.56 -12.49 4.01
N ARG A 88 -8.38 -12.04 4.96
CA ARG A 88 -9.85 -11.96 4.81
C ARG A 88 -10.29 -10.99 3.72
N LEU A 89 -9.45 -10.03 3.39
CA LEU A 89 -9.70 -9.12 2.27
C LEU A 89 -9.52 -9.80 0.90
N THR A 90 -8.86 -10.97 0.79
CA THR A 90 -8.76 -11.68 -0.50
C THR A 90 -9.99 -12.56 -0.71
N LEU A 91 -10.85 -12.17 -1.65
CA LEU A 91 -12.06 -12.91 -2.00
C LEU A 91 -11.76 -14.07 -2.93
N LYS A 92 -10.76 -13.92 -3.79
CA LYS A 92 -10.38 -14.91 -4.79
C LYS A 92 -8.87 -15.02 -4.93
N ILE A 93 -8.38 -16.25 -4.80
CA ILE A 93 -6.98 -16.62 -5.01
C ILE A 93 -6.84 -17.32 -6.37
N PRO A 94 -5.64 -17.33 -6.98
CA PRO A 94 -5.44 -18.04 -8.24
C PRO A 94 -5.48 -19.55 -8.07
N ASP A 95 -5.65 -20.28 -9.17
CA ASP A 95 -5.60 -21.74 -9.20
C ASP A 95 -4.20 -22.23 -8.78
N LEU A 96 -4.14 -22.94 -7.64
CA LEU A 96 -2.91 -23.44 -7.05
C LEU A 96 -2.45 -24.79 -7.61
N THR A 97 -3.19 -25.41 -8.55
CA THR A 97 -2.70 -26.59 -9.28
C THR A 97 -1.48 -26.27 -10.13
N ARG A 98 -1.31 -24.98 -10.49
CA ARG A 98 -0.14 -24.43 -11.19
C ARG A 98 0.87 -23.90 -10.16
N PRO A 99 2.03 -24.55 -9.94
CA PRO A 99 2.95 -24.20 -8.85
C PRO A 99 3.42 -22.73 -8.86
N GLN A 100 3.61 -22.14 -10.04
CA GLN A 100 3.99 -20.74 -10.22
C GLN A 100 2.95 -19.77 -9.65
N ASN A 101 1.66 -20.12 -9.70
CA ASN A 101 0.60 -19.25 -9.20
C ASN A 101 0.72 -19.02 -7.69
N LYS A 102 1.22 -20.02 -6.96
CA LYS A 102 1.50 -19.89 -5.52
C LYS A 102 2.61 -18.86 -5.25
N VAL A 103 3.66 -18.83 -6.08
CA VAL A 103 4.77 -17.86 -5.95
C VAL A 103 4.29 -16.45 -6.27
N HIS A 104 3.50 -16.29 -7.33
CA HIS A 104 2.91 -14.99 -7.69
C HIS A 104 1.91 -14.51 -6.63
N TRP A 105 1.06 -15.40 -6.13
CA TRP A 105 0.15 -15.11 -5.04
C TRP A 105 0.88 -14.64 -3.78
N TYR A 106 1.98 -15.31 -3.40
CA TYR A 106 2.82 -14.87 -2.30
C TYR A 106 3.32 -13.43 -2.49
N LYS A 107 3.85 -13.09 -3.66
CA LYS A 107 4.33 -11.73 -3.96
C LYS A 107 3.21 -10.67 -3.88
N LEU A 108 2.01 -10.98 -4.40
CA LEU A 108 0.85 -10.10 -4.29
C LEU A 108 0.41 -9.91 -2.84
N GLU A 109 0.37 -10.98 -2.06
CA GLU A 109 0.02 -10.93 -0.64
C GLU A 109 1.05 -10.16 0.19
N VAL A 110 2.36 -10.25 -0.13
CA VAL A 110 3.39 -9.39 0.48
C VAL A 110 3.12 -7.92 0.20
N ALA A 111 2.90 -7.56 -1.07
CA ALA A 111 2.62 -6.17 -1.46
C ALA A 111 1.33 -5.66 -0.79
N LYS A 112 0.25 -6.45 -0.82
CA LYS A 112 -1.01 -6.12 -0.17
C LYS A 112 -0.82 -5.92 1.34
N ARG A 113 -0.13 -6.81 2.06
CA ARG A 113 0.10 -6.66 3.52
C ARG A 113 0.88 -5.39 3.86
N ARG A 114 1.82 -4.97 3.01
CA ARG A 114 2.50 -3.67 3.18
C ARG A 114 1.55 -2.49 3.05
N LEU A 115 0.62 -2.56 2.09
CA LEU A 115 -0.45 -1.57 1.97
C LEU A 115 -1.33 -1.60 3.23
N ILE A 116 -1.86 -2.76 3.61
CA ILE A 116 -2.76 -2.88 4.76
C ILE A 116 -2.13 -2.37 6.05
N TYR A 117 -0.85 -2.71 6.31
CA TYR A 117 -0.10 -2.15 7.43
C TYR A 117 -0.17 -0.62 7.45
N LEU A 118 0.09 0.03 6.31
CA LEU A 118 0.10 1.48 6.23
C LEU A 118 -1.29 2.06 6.44
N LEU A 119 -2.33 1.45 5.86
CA LEU A 119 -3.72 1.90 6.02
C LEU A 119 -4.18 1.80 7.49
N GLU A 120 -3.85 0.70 8.17
CA GLU A 120 -4.12 0.53 9.62
C GLU A 120 -3.39 1.60 10.45
N LYS A 121 -2.13 1.91 10.11
CA LYS A 121 -1.37 2.95 10.80
C LYS A 121 -1.93 4.35 10.58
N LEU A 122 -2.44 4.62 9.39
CA LEU A 122 -3.17 5.84 9.06
C LEU A 122 -4.62 5.83 9.59
N ARG A 123 -5.05 4.74 10.25
CA ARG A 123 -6.40 4.52 10.78
C ARG A 123 -7.49 4.75 9.74
N LEU A 124 -7.20 4.43 8.48
CA LEU A 124 -8.18 4.52 7.42
C LEU A 124 -9.22 3.39 7.56
N PRO A 125 -10.49 3.65 7.19
CA PRO A 125 -11.52 2.62 7.20
C PRO A 125 -11.09 1.43 6.34
N LEU A 126 -11.18 0.23 6.92
CA LEU A 126 -10.75 -1.01 6.29
C LEU A 126 -11.70 -2.16 6.62
N LYS A 127 -12.97 -2.01 6.24
CA LYS A 127 -13.97 -3.08 6.39
C LYS A 127 -13.85 -4.05 5.22
N ASN A 128 -13.87 -5.36 5.50
CA ASN A 128 -13.95 -6.39 4.47
C ASN A 128 -15.41 -6.57 3.99
N ARG A 129 -15.61 -7.37 2.94
CA ARG A 129 -16.94 -7.69 2.40
C ARG A 129 -17.86 -8.50 3.32
N SER A 130 -17.31 -9.22 4.29
CA SER A 130 -18.13 -9.93 5.28
C SER A 130 -18.74 -8.95 6.30
N ASP A 131 -18.00 -7.91 6.67
CA ASP A 131 -18.44 -6.89 7.63
C ASP A 131 -19.29 -5.79 6.98
N ASP A 132 -19.00 -5.42 5.73
CA ASP A 132 -19.80 -4.50 4.92
C ASP A 132 -19.99 -5.09 3.51
N PRO A 133 -21.12 -5.79 3.26
CA PRO A 133 -21.37 -6.41 1.96
C PRO A 133 -21.44 -5.42 0.80
N VAL A 134 -21.80 -4.15 1.06
CA VAL A 134 -22.05 -3.15 0.02
C VAL A 134 -20.78 -2.35 -0.30
N ARG A 135 -20.06 -1.88 0.71
CA ARG A 135 -18.89 -0.98 0.56
C ARG A 135 -17.58 -1.57 1.07
N GLY A 136 -17.60 -2.82 1.53
CA GLY A 136 -16.41 -3.51 2.03
C GLY A 136 -15.36 -3.70 0.93
N LEU A 137 -14.10 -3.57 1.32
CA LEU A 137 -12.97 -3.81 0.45
C LEU A 137 -12.81 -5.32 0.19
N GLY A 138 -12.52 -5.67 -1.05
CA GLY A 138 -12.11 -7.01 -1.46
C GLY A 138 -11.02 -6.99 -2.51
N PHE A 139 -10.17 -8.02 -2.52
CA PHE A 139 -9.15 -8.25 -3.53
C PHE A 139 -9.41 -9.55 -4.27
N GLU A 140 -9.29 -9.51 -5.59
CA GLU A 140 -9.30 -10.69 -6.45
C GLU A 140 -7.98 -10.82 -7.20
N PHE A 141 -7.31 -11.96 -7.01
CA PHE A 141 -6.06 -12.28 -7.72
C PHE A 141 -6.36 -13.29 -8.81
N LEU A 142 -6.42 -12.80 -10.04
CA LEU A 142 -6.88 -13.58 -11.18
C LEU A 142 -5.73 -13.82 -12.16
N ALA A 143 -5.59 -15.07 -12.61
CA ALA A 143 -4.68 -15.40 -13.70
C ALA A 143 -5.36 -15.15 -15.04
N ASP A 144 -4.58 -14.74 -16.04
CA ASP A 144 -5.04 -14.70 -17.42
C ASP A 144 -5.55 -16.10 -17.86
N PRO A 145 -6.59 -16.14 -18.70
CA PRO A 145 -7.05 -17.39 -19.29
C PRO A 145 -5.94 -18.06 -20.10
N GLU A 146 -6.01 -19.37 -20.27
CA GLU A 146 -5.01 -20.09 -21.07
C GLU A 146 -5.01 -19.59 -22.53
N PRO A 147 -3.82 -19.40 -23.13
CA PRO A 147 -3.72 -19.00 -24.52
C PRO A 147 -4.49 -19.95 -25.44
N GLY A 148 -5.31 -19.41 -26.35
CA GLY A 148 -6.05 -20.19 -27.34
C GLY A 148 -7.51 -20.49 -26.98
N ILE A 149 -7.98 -20.11 -25.79
CA ILE A 149 -9.41 -20.14 -25.47
C ILE A 149 -10.12 -19.02 -26.24
N VAL A 150 -10.93 -19.40 -27.24
CA VAL A 150 -11.69 -18.45 -28.07
C VAL A 150 -12.71 -17.69 -27.21
N GLY A 151 -12.65 -16.35 -27.27
CA GLY A 151 -13.53 -15.46 -26.52
C GLY A 151 -13.09 -15.14 -25.10
N ALA A 152 -11.95 -15.67 -24.63
CA ALA A 152 -11.42 -15.33 -23.32
C ALA A 152 -10.70 -13.97 -23.36
N THR A 153 -11.11 -13.06 -22.48
CA THR A 153 -10.48 -11.74 -22.34
C THR A 153 -9.39 -11.78 -21.28
N PRO A 154 -8.24 -11.11 -21.50
CA PRO A 154 -7.24 -10.94 -20.46
C PRO A 154 -7.83 -10.29 -19.20
N VAL A 155 -7.28 -10.65 -18.05
CA VAL A 155 -7.62 -10.00 -16.78
C VAL A 155 -7.03 -8.60 -16.78
N LEU A 156 -7.88 -7.61 -16.54
CA LEU A 156 -7.47 -6.23 -16.31
C LEU A 156 -7.30 -6.00 -14.81
N THR A 157 -6.20 -5.39 -14.42
CA THR A 157 -6.04 -4.82 -13.08
C THR A 157 -6.89 -3.56 -13.00
N GLY A 158 -7.61 -3.37 -11.90
CA GLY A 158 -8.50 -2.23 -11.72
C GLY A 158 -9.33 -2.32 -10.46
N HIS A 159 -10.11 -1.27 -10.21
CA HIS A 159 -11.06 -1.16 -9.12
C HIS A 159 -12.50 -1.05 -9.65
N ALA A 160 -13.44 -1.78 -9.04
CA ALA A 160 -14.86 -1.65 -9.28
C ALA A 160 -15.67 -1.91 -8.00
N ASP A 161 -16.48 -0.92 -7.59
CA ASP A 161 -17.44 -1.00 -6.48
C ASP A 161 -16.85 -1.50 -5.14
N GLY A 162 -15.56 -1.28 -4.86
CA GLY A 162 -14.87 -1.80 -3.67
C GLY A 162 -14.13 -3.13 -3.86
N ILE A 163 -14.13 -3.68 -5.08
CA ILE A 163 -13.31 -4.84 -5.45
C ILE A 163 -12.11 -4.37 -6.26
N ILE A 164 -10.91 -4.66 -5.77
CA ILE A 164 -9.64 -4.46 -6.47
C ILE A 164 -9.23 -5.79 -7.11
N THR A 165 -9.28 -5.83 -8.43
CA THR A 165 -8.78 -6.97 -9.20
C THR A 165 -7.33 -6.73 -9.58
N VAL A 166 -6.45 -7.69 -9.33
CA VAL A 166 -5.05 -7.65 -9.74
C VAL A 166 -4.74 -8.84 -10.62
N ASN A 167 -4.26 -8.58 -11.84
CA ASN A 167 -3.78 -9.63 -12.72
C ASN A 167 -2.52 -10.27 -12.11
N LEU A 168 -2.56 -11.59 -11.94
CA LEU A 168 -1.46 -12.38 -11.37
C LEU A 168 -0.14 -12.21 -12.16
N ALA A 169 -0.23 -11.90 -13.45
CA ALA A 169 0.92 -11.64 -14.32
C ALA A 169 1.77 -10.44 -13.85
N GLU A 170 1.21 -9.49 -13.09
CA GLU A 170 1.99 -8.37 -12.51
C GLU A 170 3.05 -8.84 -11.50
N ALA A 171 2.87 -10.03 -10.92
CA ALA A 171 3.80 -10.63 -9.98
C ALA A 171 4.92 -11.44 -10.66
N ASP A 172 4.91 -11.56 -12.00
CA ASP A 172 6.07 -11.96 -12.78
C ASP A 172 6.94 -10.73 -13.03
N ASP A 173 8.21 -10.80 -12.59
CA ASP A 173 9.12 -9.65 -12.69
C ASP A 173 9.52 -9.34 -14.14
N ALA A 174 9.60 -10.36 -15.00
CA ALA A 174 9.94 -10.19 -16.41
C ALA A 174 8.77 -9.59 -17.18
N GLU A 175 7.55 -10.08 -16.94
CA GLU A 175 6.35 -9.51 -17.56
C GLU A 175 6.09 -8.08 -17.06
N ARG A 176 6.29 -7.81 -15.77
CA ARG A 176 6.17 -6.45 -15.22
C ARG A 176 7.17 -5.50 -15.85
N GLU A 177 8.43 -5.89 -16.02
CA GLU A 177 9.46 -5.06 -16.66
C GLU A 177 9.14 -4.80 -18.14
N LYS A 178 8.67 -5.83 -18.84
CA LYS A 178 8.20 -5.70 -20.24
C LYS A 178 7.04 -4.72 -20.34
N ARG A 179 6.03 -4.82 -19.47
CA ARG A 179 4.89 -3.88 -19.41
C ARG A 179 5.35 -2.45 -19.10
N ARG A 180 6.25 -2.29 -18.13
CA ARG A 180 6.85 -1.01 -17.77
C ARG A 180 7.46 -0.32 -19.00
N CYS A 181 8.22 -1.07 -19.82
CA CYS A 181 8.80 -0.54 -21.06
C CYS A 181 7.74 -0.26 -22.13
N LEU A 182 6.79 -1.18 -22.33
CA LEU A 182 5.75 -1.07 -23.35
C LEU A 182 4.85 0.17 -23.13
N PHE A 183 4.50 0.45 -21.88
CA PHE A 183 3.66 1.59 -21.51
C PHE A 183 4.47 2.84 -21.14
N ASN A 184 5.79 2.80 -21.33
CA ASN A 184 6.71 3.90 -21.01
C ASN A 184 6.53 4.43 -19.57
N GLU A 185 6.33 3.51 -18.63
CA GLU A 185 6.14 3.84 -17.22
C GLU A 185 7.51 3.94 -16.53
N PRO A 186 7.84 5.06 -15.88
CA PRO A 186 9.12 5.19 -15.18
C PRO A 186 9.16 4.35 -13.88
N TYR A 187 7.99 3.96 -13.35
CA TYR A 187 7.86 3.25 -12.09
C TYR A 187 6.69 2.26 -12.17
N ARG A 188 6.98 0.94 -12.07
CA ARG A 188 5.95 -0.12 -12.01
C ARG A 188 6.33 -1.16 -10.97
N THR A 189 5.59 -1.17 -9.86
CA THR A 189 5.78 -2.16 -8.77
C THR A 189 4.43 -2.70 -8.32
N LEU A 190 4.41 -3.91 -7.78
CA LEU A 190 3.19 -4.50 -7.22
C LEU A 190 2.54 -3.58 -6.19
N LEU A 191 3.32 -3.08 -5.25
CA LEU A 191 2.83 -2.18 -4.21
C LEU A 191 2.31 -0.85 -4.79
N GLY A 192 2.94 -0.36 -5.86
CA GLY A 192 2.45 0.80 -6.61
C GLY A 192 1.05 0.58 -7.17
N HIS A 193 0.78 -0.57 -7.80
CA HIS A 193 -0.56 -0.90 -8.28
C HIS A 193 -1.58 -0.99 -7.15
N PHE A 194 -1.26 -1.69 -6.05
CA PHE A 194 -2.15 -1.72 -4.89
C PHE A 194 -2.46 -0.32 -4.34
N ARG A 195 -1.47 0.58 -4.30
CA ARG A 195 -1.61 1.96 -3.85
C ARG A 195 -2.44 2.83 -4.80
N HIS A 196 -2.38 2.56 -6.10
CA HIS A 196 -3.21 3.21 -7.10
C HIS A 196 -4.67 2.75 -6.96
N GLU A 197 -4.91 1.43 -7.00
CA GLU A 197 -6.28 0.88 -7.00
C GLU A 197 -7.02 1.16 -5.69
N ILE A 198 -6.32 1.17 -4.56
CA ILE A 198 -6.93 1.57 -3.28
C ILE A 198 -7.25 3.07 -3.24
N GLY A 199 -6.57 3.88 -4.05
CA GLY A 199 -6.91 5.29 -4.22
C GLY A 199 -8.32 5.45 -4.79
N HIS A 200 -8.70 4.66 -5.80
CA HIS A 200 -10.07 4.61 -6.33
C HIS A 200 -11.09 4.21 -5.26
N TYR A 201 -10.78 3.19 -4.47
CA TYR A 201 -11.64 2.78 -3.34
C TYR A 201 -11.87 3.94 -2.34
N TYR A 202 -10.81 4.64 -1.94
CA TYR A 202 -10.95 5.75 -1.01
C TYR A 202 -11.57 7.00 -1.63
N TRP A 203 -11.52 7.18 -2.95
CA TRP A 203 -12.30 8.23 -3.61
C TRP A 203 -13.80 8.00 -3.41
N GLU A 204 -14.27 6.77 -3.65
CA GLU A 204 -15.68 6.42 -3.45
C GLU A 204 -16.10 6.57 -2.00
N LEU A 205 -15.23 6.16 -1.07
CA LEU A 205 -15.56 6.15 0.35
C LEU A 205 -15.50 7.54 1.00
N LEU A 206 -14.52 8.37 0.61
CA LEU A 206 -14.20 9.62 1.32
C LEU A 206 -14.61 10.87 0.54
N ILE A 207 -14.72 10.80 -0.79
CA ILE A 207 -14.93 11.98 -1.65
C ILE A 207 -16.33 12.01 -2.25
N LYS A 208 -16.75 10.96 -2.96
CA LYS A 208 -17.93 10.91 -3.85
C LYS A 208 -19.21 11.56 -3.28
N ASP A 209 -19.55 11.24 -2.04
CA ASP A 209 -20.76 11.71 -1.37
C ASP A 209 -20.45 12.61 -0.15
N SER A 210 -19.36 13.39 -0.23
CA SER A 210 -18.87 14.23 0.86
C SER A 210 -18.82 15.72 0.50
N PRO A 211 -18.71 16.62 1.51
CA PRO A 211 -18.43 18.04 1.29
C PRO A 211 -17.07 18.33 0.62
N LEU A 212 -16.18 17.34 0.52
CA LEU A 212 -14.86 17.48 -0.10
C LEU A 212 -14.91 17.41 -1.63
N LEU A 213 -16.03 16.95 -2.22
CA LEU A 213 -16.15 16.71 -3.67
C LEU A 213 -15.84 17.95 -4.52
N ASP A 214 -16.36 19.11 -4.14
CA ASP A 214 -16.14 20.35 -4.90
C ASP A 214 -14.67 20.80 -4.85
N GLY A 215 -14.02 20.63 -3.69
CA GLY A 215 -12.58 20.87 -3.55
C GLY A 215 -11.74 19.88 -4.36
N CYS A 216 -12.14 18.61 -4.40
CA CYS A 216 -11.51 17.60 -5.23
C CYS A 216 -11.65 17.97 -6.71
N ARG A 217 -12.83 18.35 -7.18
CA ARG A 217 -13.05 18.78 -8.58
C ARG A 217 -12.23 20.00 -8.96
N ALA A 218 -12.07 20.95 -8.03
CA ALA A 218 -11.27 22.14 -8.26
C ALA A 218 -9.78 21.83 -8.47
N LEU A 219 -9.26 20.76 -7.84
CA LEU A 219 -7.86 20.38 -7.92
C LEU A 219 -7.55 19.34 -9.00
N PHE A 220 -8.40 18.31 -9.13
CA PHE A 220 -8.17 17.14 -9.99
C PHE A 220 -8.95 17.19 -11.31
N GLY A 221 -9.96 18.06 -11.42
CA GLY A 221 -10.82 18.19 -12.59
C GLY A 221 -12.15 17.47 -12.45
N ASP A 222 -12.93 17.45 -13.54
CA ASP A 222 -14.30 16.93 -13.54
C ASP A 222 -14.32 15.40 -13.67
N ASP A 223 -14.69 14.72 -12.58
CA ASP A 223 -14.89 13.26 -12.49
C ASP A 223 -16.08 12.74 -13.29
N ARG A 224 -16.97 13.61 -13.77
CA ARG A 224 -18.18 13.20 -14.52
C ARG A 224 -17.93 12.97 -16.00
N GLN A 225 -16.71 13.22 -16.47
CA GLN A 225 -16.32 12.89 -17.85
C GLN A 225 -16.49 11.38 -18.10
N ASP A 226 -16.84 10.99 -19.32
CA ASP A 226 -16.93 9.57 -19.65
C ASP A 226 -15.54 8.94 -19.55
N TYR A 227 -15.40 8.03 -18.58
CA TYR A 227 -14.13 7.41 -18.25
C TYR A 227 -13.53 6.65 -19.44
N ALA A 228 -14.36 5.88 -20.16
CA ALA A 228 -13.90 5.06 -21.27
C ALA A 228 -13.46 5.92 -22.46
N GLU A 229 -14.17 7.01 -22.74
CA GLU A 229 -13.80 7.97 -23.78
C GLU A 229 -12.52 8.73 -23.41
N ALA A 230 -12.37 9.14 -22.14
CA ALA A 230 -11.17 9.82 -21.65
C ALA A 230 -9.92 8.94 -21.78
N LEU A 231 -10.01 7.66 -21.39
CA LEU A 231 -8.91 6.69 -21.57
C LEU A 231 -8.60 6.45 -23.05
N LYS A 232 -9.61 6.29 -23.91
CA LYS A 232 -9.40 6.14 -25.37
C LYS A 232 -8.65 7.35 -25.94
N ARG A 233 -9.03 8.56 -25.55
CA ARG A 233 -8.33 9.79 -25.95
C ARG A 233 -6.88 9.80 -25.47
N TYR A 234 -6.63 9.44 -24.22
CA TYR A 234 -5.28 9.36 -23.66
C TYR A 234 -4.40 8.36 -24.43
N TYR A 235 -4.87 7.14 -24.69
CA TYR A 235 -4.08 6.16 -25.43
C TYR A 235 -3.87 6.54 -26.91
N ALA A 236 -4.77 7.33 -27.49
CA ALA A 236 -4.63 7.81 -28.86
C ALA A 236 -3.68 9.02 -28.99
N GLN A 237 -3.64 9.91 -27.98
CA GLN A 237 -2.96 11.22 -28.09
C GLN A 237 -1.77 11.38 -27.14
N GLY A 238 -1.71 10.58 -26.06
CA GLY A 238 -0.76 10.73 -24.97
C GLY A 238 -1.07 11.92 -24.06
N ALA A 239 -0.18 12.14 -23.08
CA ALA A 239 -0.22 13.31 -22.22
C ALA A 239 0.24 14.58 -22.97
N ALA A 240 -0.32 15.73 -22.61
CA ALA A 240 0.16 17.04 -23.10
C ALA A 240 1.64 17.25 -22.75
N GLY A 241 2.39 17.93 -23.62
CA GLY A 241 3.84 18.07 -23.48
C GLY A 241 4.33 18.78 -22.21
N ASP A 242 3.46 19.50 -21.50
CA ASP A 242 3.75 20.19 -20.25
C ASP A 242 3.02 19.62 -19.02
N TRP A 243 2.61 18.35 -19.09
CA TRP A 243 1.93 17.64 -18.00
C TRP A 243 2.64 17.76 -16.65
N GLN A 244 3.98 17.79 -16.62
CA GLN A 244 4.80 17.86 -15.40
C GLN A 244 4.50 19.12 -14.57
N LYS A 245 3.97 20.17 -15.19
CA LYS A 245 3.59 21.41 -14.48
C LYS A 245 2.37 21.22 -13.57
N GLN A 246 1.60 20.15 -13.75
CA GLN A 246 0.31 19.96 -13.07
C GLN A 246 0.10 18.57 -12.46
N PHE A 247 0.73 17.53 -13.02
CA PHE A 247 0.44 16.13 -12.70
C PHE A 247 1.68 15.39 -12.19
N VAL A 248 1.47 14.39 -11.34
CA VAL A 248 2.54 13.53 -10.79
C VAL A 248 3.05 12.52 -11.83
N SER A 249 2.22 12.14 -12.80
CA SER A 249 2.56 11.21 -13.89
C SER A 249 1.84 11.60 -15.18
N THR A 250 2.23 10.99 -16.29
CA THR A 250 1.48 11.13 -17.56
C THR A 250 0.11 10.49 -17.47
N TYR A 251 -0.01 9.35 -16.78
CA TYR A 251 -1.26 8.63 -16.66
C TYR A 251 -2.31 9.40 -15.84
N ALA A 252 -1.87 10.18 -14.85
CA ALA A 252 -2.72 11.12 -14.12
C ALA A 252 -3.45 12.13 -15.04
N THR A 253 -2.96 12.41 -16.25
CA THR A 253 -3.66 13.27 -17.21
C THR A 253 -4.88 12.62 -17.86
N ALA A 254 -5.02 11.30 -17.74
CA ALA A 254 -6.01 10.54 -18.50
C ALA A 254 -7.45 10.85 -18.04
N HIS A 255 -7.66 10.97 -16.73
CA HIS A 255 -8.95 11.28 -16.13
C HIS A 255 -8.77 11.83 -14.70
N ALA A 256 -9.75 12.59 -14.18
CA ALA A 256 -9.68 13.14 -12.83
C ALA A 256 -9.59 12.05 -11.73
N TRP A 257 -10.25 10.91 -11.94
CA TRP A 257 -10.09 9.72 -11.08
C TRP A 257 -8.67 9.14 -11.11
N GLU A 258 -8.02 9.13 -12.27
CA GLU A 258 -6.64 8.65 -12.39
C GLU A 258 -5.66 9.62 -11.72
N ASP A 259 -5.88 10.94 -11.86
CA ASP A 259 -5.09 11.94 -11.16
C ASP A 259 -5.20 11.81 -9.63
N TRP A 260 -6.40 11.56 -9.13
CA TRP A 260 -6.63 11.25 -7.72
C TRP A 260 -5.88 9.98 -7.29
N ALA A 261 -6.06 8.87 -8.00
CA ALA A 261 -5.45 7.58 -7.64
C ALA A 261 -3.92 7.62 -7.71
N GLU A 262 -3.35 8.26 -8.73
CA GLU A 262 -1.90 8.45 -8.88
C GLU A 262 -1.33 9.35 -7.77
N THR A 263 -2.05 10.42 -7.42
CA THR A 263 -1.66 11.32 -6.31
C THR A 263 -1.77 10.62 -4.96
N TRP A 264 -2.84 9.86 -4.73
CA TRP A 264 -3.04 9.04 -3.54
C TRP A 264 -1.90 8.03 -3.37
N ALA A 265 -1.56 7.32 -4.45
CA ALA A 265 -0.46 6.37 -4.45
C ALA A 265 0.88 7.05 -4.11
N HIS A 266 1.12 8.24 -4.68
CA HIS A 266 2.29 9.06 -4.37
C HIS A 266 2.35 9.49 -2.90
N TYR A 267 1.23 9.91 -2.32
CA TYR A 267 1.17 10.26 -0.91
C TYR A 267 1.54 9.06 -0.04
N LEU A 268 1.01 7.86 -0.34
CA LEU A 268 1.37 6.63 0.38
C LEU A 268 2.83 6.23 0.16
N HIS A 269 3.41 6.46 -1.02
CA HIS A 269 4.84 6.27 -1.26
C HIS A 269 5.68 7.15 -0.31
N MET A 270 5.32 8.43 -0.20
CA MET A 270 6.02 9.40 0.65
C MET A 270 5.94 9.01 2.12
N VAL A 271 4.73 8.80 2.64
CA VAL A 271 4.51 8.47 4.07
C VAL A 271 5.26 7.20 4.48
N ASP A 272 5.16 6.13 3.70
CA ASP A 272 5.76 4.85 4.02
C ASP A 272 7.31 4.89 3.94
N THR A 273 7.84 5.66 2.99
CA THR A 273 9.28 5.84 2.84
C THR A 273 9.84 6.71 3.97
N LEU A 274 9.13 7.79 4.36
CA LEU A 274 9.51 8.63 5.49
C LEU A 274 9.42 7.87 6.83
N GLU A 275 8.43 7.01 7.04
CA GLU A 275 8.40 6.11 8.21
C GLU A 275 9.66 5.23 8.25
N THR A 276 10.03 4.64 7.12
CA THR A 276 11.23 3.80 7.01
C THR A 276 12.49 4.60 7.34
N ALA A 277 12.64 5.77 6.72
CA ALA A 277 13.80 6.64 6.93
C ALA A 277 13.90 7.12 8.39
N SER A 278 12.77 7.44 9.02
CA SER A 278 12.69 7.79 10.44
C SER A 278 13.11 6.60 11.32
N ALA A 279 12.57 5.40 11.06
CA ALA A 279 12.89 4.20 11.83
C ALA A 279 14.37 3.77 11.71
N CYS A 280 14.99 4.05 10.56
CA CYS A 280 16.42 3.82 10.33
C CYS A 280 17.31 4.93 10.93
N GLY A 281 16.74 5.99 11.51
CA GLY A 281 17.51 7.12 12.06
C GLY A 281 18.25 7.93 11.00
N MET A 282 17.74 7.99 9.77
CA MET A 282 18.40 8.68 8.67
C MET A 282 18.51 10.18 8.94
N SER A 283 19.68 10.75 8.63
CA SER A 283 19.88 12.19 8.57
C SER A 283 20.87 12.53 7.45
N LEU A 284 20.70 13.70 6.82
CA LEU A 284 21.61 14.24 5.82
C LEU A 284 22.21 15.54 6.34
N ARG A 285 23.55 15.54 6.48
CA ARG A 285 24.35 16.66 7.01
C ARG A 285 25.42 17.07 5.99
N PRO A 286 25.02 17.65 4.83
CA PRO A 286 25.97 18.12 3.83
C PRO A 286 26.90 19.21 4.39
N ARG A 287 28.05 19.40 3.74
CA ARG A 287 29.02 20.44 4.15
C ARG A 287 28.59 21.84 3.73
N ARG A 288 27.92 21.96 2.58
CA ARG A 288 27.43 23.25 2.06
C ARG A 288 26.01 23.50 2.55
N ARG A 289 25.70 24.78 2.82
CA ARG A 289 24.41 25.18 3.40
C ARG A 289 23.24 25.13 2.40
N ASP A 290 23.54 25.18 1.10
CA ASP A 290 22.59 25.15 -0.01
C ASP A 290 22.30 23.72 -0.52
N GLU A 291 22.95 22.71 0.06
CA GLU A 291 22.67 21.31 -0.28
C GLU A 291 21.45 20.76 0.50
N PRO A 292 20.67 19.83 -0.10
CA PRO A 292 19.56 19.19 0.58
C PRO A 292 19.99 18.53 1.89
N ASN A 293 19.35 18.91 2.99
CA ASN A 293 19.67 18.43 4.33
C ASN A 293 18.40 18.04 5.08
N VAL A 294 18.53 17.11 6.03
CA VAL A 294 17.48 16.75 6.97
C VAL A 294 18.13 16.27 8.26
N THR A 295 17.85 16.96 9.37
CA THR A 295 18.48 16.63 10.67
C THR A 295 17.78 15.46 11.35
N SER A 296 16.45 15.40 11.22
CA SER A 296 15.61 14.35 11.75
C SER A 296 14.45 14.13 10.79
N VAL A 297 14.19 12.88 10.42
CA VAL A 297 13.04 12.53 9.60
C VAL A 297 11.85 12.26 10.53
N PRO A 298 10.72 12.98 10.38
CA PRO A 298 9.53 12.75 11.18
C PRO A 298 8.94 11.37 10.87
N ASN A 299 8.22 10.80 11.82
CA ASN A 299 7.45 9.58 11.60
C ASN A 299 5.96 9.93 11.39
N PRO A 300 5.48 10.09 10.14
CA PRO A 300 4.11 10.52 9.85
C PRO A 300 3.02 9.57 10.34
N VAL A 301 3.36 8.31 10.61
CA VAL A 301 2.38 7.30 11.01
C VAL A 301 2.31 7.08 12.52
N VAL A 302 3.26 7.61 13.27
CA VAL A 302 3.28 7.58 14.75
C VAL A 302 2.85 8.93 15.33
N ASP A 303 3.24 10.02 14.68
CA ASP A 303 2.94 11.37 15.09
C ASP A 303 2.00 12.05 14.08
N SER A 304 0.71 12.10 14.42
CA SER A 304 -0.31 12.74 13.59
C SER A 304 -0.24 14.27 13.60
N SER A 305 0.61 14.87 14.44
CA SER A 305 0.79 16.33 14.49
C SER A 305 1.78 16.84 13.43
N VAL A 306 2.46 15.94 12.71
CA VAL A 306 3.40 16.31 11.66
C VAL A 306 2.65 16.95 10.51
N SER A 307 2.90 18.24 10.28
CA SER A 307 2.27 18.98 9.19
C SER A 307 2.75 18.47 7.82
N PHE A 308 1.89 18.59 6.81
CA PHE A 308 2.24 18.29 5.42
C PHE A 308 3.53 19.01 4.97
N ASP A 309 3.73 20.27 5.36
CA ASP A 309 4.94 21.03 5.03
C ASP A 309 6.20 20.36 5.60
N THR A 310 6.14 19.86 6.84
CA THR A 310 7.25 19.14 7.46
C THR A 310 7.54 17.81 6.74
N LEU A 311 6.50 17.14 6.23
CA LEU A 311 6.67 15.95 5.40
C LEU A 311 7.37 16.28 4.09
N MET A 312 6.94 17.34 3.41
CA MET A 312 7.56 17.77 2.15
C MET A 312 9.01 18.22 2.32
N ASP A 313 9.30 18.99 3.37
CA ASP A 313 10.66 19.44 3.71
C ASP A 313 11.61 18.26 3.97
N SER A 314 11.08 17.15 4.52
CA SER A 314 11.83 15.91 4.72
C SER A 314 11.90 15.03 3.47
N TRP A 315 10.86 15.06 2.62
CA TRP A 315 10.75 14.23 1.43
C TRP A 315 11.79 14.56 0.37
N THR A 316 12.01 15.86 0.10
CA THR A 316 12.97 16.32 -0.90
C THR A 316 14.41 15.84 -0.64
N PRO A 317 15.02 16.02 0.55
CA PRO A 317 16.38 15.54 0.82
C PRO A 317 16.47 14.01 0.84
N ILE A 318 15.43 13.30 1.28
CA ILE A 318 15.41 11.84 1.31
C ILE A 318 15.37 11.25 -0.11
N THR A 319 14.50 11.77 -0.97
CA THR A 319 14.45 11.34 -2.39
C THR A 319 15.70 11.72 -3.16
N TYR A 320 16.28 12.89 -2.89
CA TYR A 320 17.59 13.27 -3.39
C TYR A 320 18.67 12.22 -3.04
N ALA A 321 18.75 11.84 -1.77
CA ALA A 321 19.70 10.83 -1.30
C ALA A 321 19.44 9.47 -1.96
N LEU A 322 18.19 9.04 -1.95
CA LEU A 322 17.74 7.76 -2.50
C LEU A 322 18.13 7.62 -3.97
N ASN A 323 17.82 8.62 -4.80
CA ASN A 323 18.13 8.58 -6.23
C ASN A 323 19.64 8.60 -6.48
N ASN A 324 20.42 9.40 -5.74
CA ASN A 324 21.88 9.42 -5.90
C ASN A 324 22.54 8.09 -5.49
N LEU A 325 22.06 7.46 -4.41
CA LEU A 325 22.53 6.13 -4.01
C LEU A 325 22.22 5.07 -5.08
N ASN A 326 21.02 5.12 -5.66
CA ASN A 326 20.61 4.23 -6.74
C ASN A 326 21.49 4.41 -8.00
N ARG A 327 21.71 5.65 -8.43
CA ARG A 327 22.62 5.96 -9.54
C ARG A 327 24.05 5.46 -9.28
N GLY A 328 24.53 5.58 -8.03
CA GLY A 328 25.84 5.05 -7.62
C GLY A 328 25.96 3.53 -7.71
N LEU A 329 24.84 2.80 -7.60
CA LEU A 329 24.76 1.35 -7.79
C LEU A 329 24.49 0.94 -9.24
N GLY A 330 24.37 1.91 -10.17
CA GLY A 330 24.09 1.66 -11.58
C GLY A 330 22.62 1.33 -11.88
N VAL A 331 21.71 1.64 -10.97
CA VAL A 331 20.26 1.49 -11.19
C VAL A 331 19.60 2.86 -11.42
N GLY A 332 18.44 2.87 -12.08
CA GLY A 332 17.67 4.09 -12.33
C GLY A 332 17.14 4.73 -11.04
N ASP A 333 16.58 5.93 -11.16
CA ASP A 333 15.98 6.63 -10.03
C ASP A 333 14.87 5.79 -9.40
N ALA A 334 15.00 5.49 -8.10
CA ALA A 334 13.96 4.77 -7.36
C ALA A 334 12.69 5.63 -7.17
N TYR A 335 12.85 6.96 -7.18
CA TYR A 335 11.76 7.93 -7.22
C TYR A 335 11.94 8.85 -8.44
N PRO A 336 11.45 8.46 -9.63
CA PRO A 336 11.67 9.17 -10.89
C PRO A 336 10.68 10.33 -11.14
N PHE A 337 10.09 10.88 -10.08
CA PHE A 337 9.02 11.88 -10.18
C PHE A 337 9.53 13.28 -9.83
N VAL A 338 8.98 14.28 -10.51
CA VAL A 338 9.23 15.70 -10.23
C VAL A 338 7.92 16.34 -9.82
N LEU A 339 7.85 16.83 -8.60
CA LEU A 339 6.62 17.40 -8.04
C LEU A 339 6.56 18.90 -8.33
N SER A 340 5.61 19.32 -9.15
CA SER A 340 5.26 20.72 -9.37
C SER A 340 4.40 21.27 -8.23
N THR A 341 4.32 22.61 -8.10
CA THR A 341 3.47 23.24 -7.07
C THR A 341 2.01 22.75 -7.11
N PRO A 342 1.34 22.61 -8.27
CA PRO A 342 -0.02 22.06 -8.31
C PRO A 342 -0.08 20.59 -7.86
N ALA A 343 0.90 19.76 -8.23
CA ALA A 343 0.98 18.38 -7.76
C ALA A 343 1.17 18.31 -6.22
N ILE A 344 1.96 19.20 -5.64
CA ILE A 344 2.12 19.33 -4.19
C ILE A 344 0.81 19.74 -3.51
N GLN A 345 0.02 20.64 -4.13
CA GLN A 345 -1.30 21.01 -3.60
C GLN A 345 -2.28 19.83 -3.61
N LYS A 346 -2.27 19.00 -4.65
CA LYS A 346 -3.05 17.75 -4.71
C LYS A 346 -2.62 16.77 -3.62
N LEU A 347 -1.31 16.60 -3.40
CA LEU A 347 -0.78 15.79 -2.30
C LEU A 347 -1.21 16.31 -0.92
N ARG A 348 -1.25 17.63 -0.73
CA ARG A 348 -1.79 18.23 0.51
C ARG A 348 -3.26 17.91 0.69
N PHE A 349 -4.06 17.99 -0.37
CA PHE A 349 -5.47 17.65 -0.29
C PHE A 349 -5.70 16.19 0.12
N VAL A 350 -4.89 15.25 -0.38
CA VAL A 350 -4.90 13.85 0.08
C VAL A 350 -4.51 13.75 1.56
N HIS A 351 -3.46 14.45 2.00
CA HIS A 351 -3.05 14.50 3.40
C HIS A 351 -4.18 14.98 4.33
N ASP A 352 -4.80 16.12 4.00
CA ASP A 352 -5.87 16.73 4.79
C ASP A 352 -7.12 15.82 4.80
N THR A 353 -7.42 15.15 3.68
CA THR A 353 -8.51 14.16 3.62
C THR A 353 -8.27 13.03 4.62
N ILE A 354 -7.06 12.45 4.63
CA ILE A 354 -6.70 11.36 5.55
C ILE A 354 -6.73 11.85 7.01
N ALA A 355 -6.19 13.03 7.29
CA ALA A 355 -6.19 13.61 8.64
C ALA A 355 -7.63 13.82 9.17
N SER A 356 -8.54 14.31 8.33
CA SER A 356 -9.94 14.53 8.72
C SER A 356 -10.67 13.26 9.15
N VAL A 357 -10.30 12.11 8.58
CA VAL A 357 -10.85 10.80 8.96
C VAL A 357 -10.32 10.35 10.33
N THR A 358 -9.05 10.63 10.63
CA THR A 358 -8.45 10.27 11.92
C THR A 358 -8.97 11.08 13.09
N GLU A 359 -9.44 12.31 12.85
CA GLU A 359 -9.97 13.21 13.88
C GLU A 359 -11.48 12.99 14.13
N ALA A 360 -12.20 12.36 13.21
CA ALA A 360 -13.62 12.07 13.37
C ALA A 360 -13.85 11.05 14.51
N PRO A 361 -14.75 11.32 15.47
CA PRO A 361 -15.11 10.32 16.47
C PRO A 361 -15.71 9.08 15.78
N PRO A 362 -15.47 7.86 16.27
CA PRO A 362 -16.01 6.65 15.66
C PRO A 362 -17.53 6.77 15.60
N VAL A 363 -18.09 6.72 14.38
CA VAL A 363 -19.53 6.69 14.17
C VAL A 363 -20.04 5.41 14.84
N ALA A 364 -20.75 5.57 15.96
CA ALA A 364 -21.40 4.46 16.63
C ALA A 364 -22.30 3.75 15.61
N ALA A 365 -22.07 2.45 15.42
CA ALA A 365 -22.93 1.62 14.60
C ALA A 365 -24.34 1.67 15.20
N THR A 366 -25.25 2.40 14.58
CA THR A 366 -26.67 2.30 14.88
C THR A 366 -27.13 0.93 14.40
N VAL A 367 -27.23 -0.01 15.33
CA VAL A 367 -27.94 -1.27 15.12
C VAL A 367 -29.41 -0.88 14.87
N PRO A 368 -30.03 -1.25 13.74
CA PRO A 368 -31.46 -1.07 13.56
C PRO A 368 -32.18 -1.93 14.61
N GLN A 369 -33.12 -1.33 15.34
CA GLN A 369 -34.02 -2.04 16.25
C GLN A 369 -34.99 -2.95 15.51
#